data_AF-A0A956BCX8-F1
#
_entry.id   AF-A0A956BCX8-F1
#
_cell.length_a   1.000
_cell.length_b   1.000
_cell.length_c   1.000
_cell.angle_alpha   90.00
_cell.angle_beta   90.00
_cell.angle_gamma   90.00
#
_symmetry.space_group_name_H-M   'P 1'
#
loop_
_entity.id
_entity.type
_entity.pdbx_description
1 polymer ?
#
loop_
_entity_poly.entity_id
_entity_poly.type
_entity_poly.pdbx_seq_one_letter_code
_entity_poly.pdbx_strand_id
1 'polypeptide(L)'
;MYATVDDLRAEGVTETQASDERLSALIDEASRVIDRVTGWFFEPRARSYRMDGRGGPSVEPPAPPIQLDRLATGGSDLPLDPEHLVVVGAPVQPGFDGPLLLLRHGRRFPRGRANVEADGLFGYTEEDGSPHGRTPLEIRRACMLLVLRMLPGLG
;
A
#
# COMPACT_ATOMS: atom_id res chain seq x y z
N MET A 1 0.81 -3.49 10.23
CA MET A 1 -0.40 -4.09 10.86
C MET A 1 -1.56 -3.12 10.68
N TYR A 2 -2.77 -3.62 10.40
CA TYR A 2 -3.91 -2.76 10.05
C TYR A 2 -4.79 -2.32 11.21
N ALA A 3 -4.68 -3.00 12.34
CA ALA A 3 -5.30 -2.62 13.60
C ALA A 3 -4.24 -2.69 14.71
N THR A 4 -4.61 -2.20 15.88
CA THR A 4 -3.81 -2.25 17.10
C THR A 4 -4.50 -3.08 18.16
N VAL A 5 -3.76 -3.46 19.20
CA VAL A 5 -4.35 -4.08 20.39
C VAL A 5 -5.38 -3.14 21.02
N ASP A 6 -5.06 -1.85 21.11
CA ASP A 6 -5.96 -0.83 21.65
C ASP A 6 -7.29 -0.74 20.89
N ASP A 7 -7.27 -0.88 19.55
CA ASP A 7 -8.51 -0.93 18.76
C ASP A 7 -9.40 -2.11 19.22
N LEU A 8 -8.82 -3.30 19.48
CA LEU A 8 -9.58 -4.47 19.94
C LEU A 8 -10.00 -4.36 21.41
N ARG A 9 -9.19 -3.72 22.27
CA ARG A 9 -9.60 -3.40 23.64
C ARG A 9 -10.77 -2.43 23.67
N ALA A 10 -10.77 -1.44 22.77
CA ALA A 10 -11.88 -0.50 22.60
C ALA A 10 -13.18 -1.18 22.12
N GLU A 11 -13.09 -2.27 21.36
CA GLU A 11 -14.23 -3.12 20.98
C GLU A 11 -14.69 -4.07 22.11
N GLY A 12 -14.02 -4.06 23.26
CA GLY A 12 -14.41 -4.83 24.45
C GLY A 12 -13.73 -6.20 24.59
N VAL A 13 -12.68 -6.50 23.83
CA VAL A 13 -11.89 -7.72 24.04
C VAL A 13 -11.12 -7.61 25.36
N THR A 14 -11.38 -8.50 26.31
CA THR A 14 -10.74 -8.49 27.64
C THR A 14 -9.44 -9.29 27.66
N GLU A 15 -8.56 -9.01 28.63
CA GLU A 15 -7.31 -9.78 28.80
C GLU A 15 -7.58 -11.27 29.04
N THR A 16 -8.72 -11.58 29.67
CA THR A 16 -9.17 -12.96 29.90
C THR A 16 -9.55 -13.68 28.61
N GLN A 17 -10.02 -12.96 27.58
CA GLN A 17 -10.32 -13.55 26.27
C GLN A 17 -9.05 -13.78 25.45
N ALA A 18 -8.11 -12.83 25.49
CA ALA A 18 -6.82 -12.95 24.83
C ALA A 18 -5.78 -11.98 25.43
N SER A 19 -4.55 -12.44 25.58
CA SER A 19 -3.41 -11.59 25.93
C SER A 19 -3.03 -10.67 24.76
N ASP A 20 -2.27 -9.62 25.03
CA ASP A 20 -1.81 -8.67 24.02
C ASP A 20 -0.90 -9.33 22.98
N GLU A 21 -0.08 -10.30 23.37
CA GLU A 21 0.75 -11.08 22.45
C GLU A 21 -0.12 -11.90 21.49
N ARG A 22 -1.18 -12.52 22.02
CA ARG A 22 -2.13 -13.26 21.19
C ARG A 22 -2.88 -12.34 20.23
N LEU A 23 -3.34 -11.18 20.70
CA LEU A 23 -4.01 -10.21 19.85
C LEU A 23 -3.08 -9.69 18.75
N SER A 24 -1.83 -9.38 19.08
CA SER A 24 -0.81 -8.97 18.12
C SER A 24 -0.57 -10.04 17.04
N ALA A 25 -0.48 -11.32 17.43
CA ALA A 25 -0.34 -12.42 16.48
C ALA A 25 -1.55 -12.56 15.55
N LEU A 26 -2.77 -12.43 16.09
CA LEU A 26 -4.00 -12.48 15.29
C LEU A 26 -4.15 -11.28 14.36
N ILE A 27 -3.74 -10.09 14.79
CA ILE A 27 -3.73 -8.88 13.95
C ILE A 27 -2.76 -9.04 12.79
N ASP A 28 -1.57 -9.58 13.03
CA ASP A 28 -0.58 -9.87 12.00
C ASP A 28 -1.10 -10.92 11.00
N GLU A 29 -1.73 -11.99 11.50
CA GLU A 29 -2.40 -12.99 10.66
C GLU A 29 -3.51 -12.37 9.81
N ALA A 30 -4.43 -11.62 10.42
CA ALA A 30 -5.52 -10.94 9.72
C ALA A 30 -5.00 -9.97 8.66
N SER A 31 -3.95 -9.20 8.98
CA SER A 31 -3.32 -8.27 8.04
C SER A 31 -2.75 -9.02 6.82
N ARG A 32 -2.07 -10.16 7.03
CA ARG A 32 -1.55 -10.99 5.94
C ARG A 32 -2.66 -11.64 5.10
N VAL A 33 -3.78 -12.00 5.72
CA VAL A 33 -4.96 -12.52 5.00
C VAL A 33 -5.53 -11.43 4.09
N ILE A 34 -5.70 -10.21 4.60
CA ILE A 34 -6.13 -9.05 3.81
C ILE A 34 -5.17 -8.82 2.64
N ASP A 35 -3.86 -8.83 2.88
CA ASP A 35 -2.86 -8.65 1.81
C ASP A 35 -3.00 -9.68 0.70
N ARG A 36 -3.15 -10.94 1.10
CA ARG A 36 -3.25 -12.06 0.16
C ARG A 36 -4.54 -12.03 -0.65
N VAL A 37 -5.66 -11.70 -0.02
CA VAL A 37 -6.98 -11.71 -0.66
C VAL A 37 -7.18 -10.51 -1.57
N THR A 38 -6.69 -9.33 -1.16
CA THR A 38 -6.82 -8.10 -1.96
C THR A 38 -5.71 -7.95 -3.00
N GLY A 39 -4.56 -8.59 -2.78
CA GLY A 39 -3.34 -8.42 -3.57
C GLY A 39 -2.61 -7.10 -3.30
N TRP A 40 -3.09 -6.30 -2.34
CA TRP A 40 -2.60 -4.97 -2.02
C TRP A 40 -2.18 -4.92 -0.56
N PHE A 41 -1.46 -3.89 -0.16
CA PHE A 41 -1.16 -3.64 1.25
C PHE A 41 -1.55 -2.22 1.61
N PHE A 42 -2.07 -2.06 2.83
CA PHE A 42 -2.82 -0.88 3.26
C PHE A 42 -2.06 -0.06 4.31
N GLU A 43 -0.75 -0.01 4.16
CA GLU A 43 0.14 0.77 5.00
C GLU A 43 1.36 1.18 4.16
N PRO A 44 2.08 2.24 4.54
CA PRO A 44 3.28 2.62 3.82
C PRO A 44 4.39 1.57 3.98
N ARG A 45 4.89 1.02 2.87
CA ARG A 45 6.02 0.08 2.86
C ARG A 45 7.07 0.50 1.84
N ALA A 46 8.33 0.53 2.26
CA ALA A 46 9.45 0.76 1.36
C ALA A 46 9.56 -0.41 0.37
N ARG A 47 9.59 -0.11 -0.92
CA ARG A 47 9.66 -1.09 -2.01
C ARG A 47 10.50 -0.57 -3.16
N SER A 48 11.09 -1.54 -3.86
CA SER A 48 11.73 -1.37 -5.15
C SER A 48 10.98 -2.24 -6.15
N TYR A 49 10.43 -1.62 -7.18
CA TYR A 49 9.74 -2.31 -8.25
C TYR A 49 10.51 -2.23 -9.56
N ARG A 50 10.55 -3.36 -10.26
CA ARG A 50 10.99 -3.43 -11.65
C ARG A 50 9.79 -3.77 -12.51
N MET A 51 9.49 -2.90 -13.46
CA MET A 51 8.29 -2.97 -14.30
C MET A 51 8.68 -3.04 -15.78
N ASP A 52 7.79 -3.58 -16.58
CA ASP A 52 7.95 -3.68 -18.02
C ASP A 52 7.50 -2.37 -18.68
N GLY A 53 8.42 -1.69 -19.35
CA GLY A 53 8.07 -0.56 -20.21
C GLY A 53 7.36 -1.06 -21.47
N ARG A 54 6.26 -0.39 -21.85
CA ARG A 54 5.42 -0.78 -22.99
C ARG A 54 5.61 0.10 -24.24
N GLY A 55 6.54 1.05 -24.22
CA GLY A 55 6.67 2.08 -25.28
C GLY A 55 5.62 3.21 -25.18
N GLY A 56 4.81 3.19 -24.12
CA GLY A 56 3.83 4.21 -23.81
C GLY A 56 4.38 5.27 -22.85
N PRO A 57 3.61 6.35 -22.62
CA PRO A 57 3.95 7.37 -21.64
C PRO A 57 3.72 6.91 -20.20
N SER A 58 3.00 5.80 -19.99
CA SER A 58 2.63 5.32 -18.67
C SER A 58 3.16 3.92 -18.34
N VAL A 59 3.29 3.67 -17.04
CA VAL A 59 3.48 2.35 -16.44
C VAL A 59 2.61 2.26 -15.18
N GLU A 60 2.13 1.07 -14.86
CA GLU A 60 1.28 0.78 -13.70
C GLU A 60 2.13 0.08 -12.63
N PRO A 61 2.42 0.73 -11.50
CA PRO A 61 3.09 0.09 -10.37
C PRO A 61 2.25 -1.01 -9.73
N PRO A 62 2.86 -2.04 -9.12
CA PRO A 62 2.10 -3.10 -8.42
C PRO A 62 1.33 -2.63 -7.18
N ALA A 63 1.66 -1.45 -6.64
CA ALA A 63 0.98 -0.83 -5.51
C ALA A 63 1.00 0.70 -5.67
N PRO A 64 0.07 1.44 -5.04
CA PRO A 64 0.05 2.91 -5.13
C PRO A 64 1.34 3.54 -4.61
N PRO A 65 2.02 4.39 -5.39
CA PRO A 65 3.12 5.19 -4.87
C PRO A 65 2.60 6.19 -3.84
N ILE A 66 3.21 6.22 -2.67
CA ILE A 66 2.98 7.26 -1.64
C ILE A 66 4.04 8.35 -1.79
N GLN A 67 5.29 7.93 -1.94
CA GLN A 67 6.43 8.78 -2.19
C GLN A 67 7.36 8.04 -3.14
N LEU A 68 7.81 8.71 -4.21
CA LEU A 68 8.87 8.19 -5.07
C LEU A 68 10.19 8.83 -4.67
N ASP A 69 11.17 7.99 -4.35
CA ASP A 69 12.54 8.42 -4.08
C ASP A 69 13.38 8.35 -5.36
N ARG A 70 13.06 7.41 -6.26
CA ARG A 70 13.75 7.23 -7.54
C ARG A 70 12.81 6.64 -8.59
N LEU A 71 12.96 7.11 -9.83
CA LEU A 71 12.38 6.49 -11.02
C LEU A 71 13.47 6.47 -12.09
N ALA A 72 13.73 5.32 -12.70
CA ALA A 72 14.78 5.18 -13.70
C ALA A 72 14.35 4.29 -14.86
N THR A 73 14.93 4.52 -16.03
CA THR A 73 14.78 3.66 -17.20
C THR A 73 16.14 3.32 -17.78
N GLY A 74 16.43 2.03 -17.95
CA GLY A 74 17.71 1.57 -18.51
C GLY A 74 18.92 2.08 -17.72
N GLY A 75 18.79 2.23 -16.40
CA GLY A 75 19.84 2.73 -15.50
C GLY A 75 20.00 4.26 -15.46
N SER A 76 19.20 5.02 -16.21
CA SER A 76 19.20 6.49 -16.17
C SER A 76 18.01 7.01 -15.37
N ASP A 77 18.27 7.90 -14.41
CA ASP A 77 17.25 8.48 -13.56
C ASP A 77 16.38 9.48 -14.34
N LEU A 78 15.09 9.47 -14.03
CA LEU A 78 14.08 10.37 -14.56
C LEU A 78 13.70 11.43 -13.53
N PRO A 79 13.40 12.66 -13.96
CA PRO A 79 12.88 13.70 -13.07
C PRO A 79 11.55 13.29 -12.44
N LEU A 80 11.42 13.50 -11.13
CA LEU A 80 10.22 13.18 -10.33
C LEU A 80 9.28 14.36 -10.12
N ASP A 81 9.69 15.56 -10.53
CA ASP A 81 8.91 16.77 -10.32
C ASP A 81 7.61 16.77 -11.16
N PRO A 82 6.57 17.51 -10.72
CA PRO A 82 5.26 17.49 -11.39
C PRO A 82 5.21 18.05 -12.81
N GLU A 83 6.21 18.83 -13.23
CA GLU A 83 6.36 19.29 -14.63
C GLU A 83 6.64 18.11 -15.54
N HIS A 84 7.33 17.10 -15.01
CA HIS A 84 7.87 16.00 -15.78
C HIS A 84 7.14 14.66 -15.58
N LEU A 85 6.53 14.45 -14.42
CA LEU A 85 5.92 13.21 -13.99
C LEU A 85 4.56 13.48 -13.34
N VAL A 86 3.55 12.69 -13.71
CA VAL A 86 2.31 12.57 -12.94
C VAL A 86 2.34 11.26 -12.19
N VAL A 87 2.06 11.33 -10.90
CA VAL A 87 1.93 10.19 -10.00
C VAL A 87 0.47 10.09 -9.59
N VAL A 88 -0.18 8.99 -9.96
CA VAL A 88 -1.47 8.58 -9.40
C VAL A 88 -1.16 7.49 -8.39
N GLY A 89 -1.42 7.76 -7.12
CA GLY A 89 -0.97 6.93 -6.03
C GLY A 89 -1.79 7.17 -4.76
N ALA A 90 -1.12 7.13 -3.61
CA ALA A 90 -1.72 7.31 -2.31
C ALA A 90 -1.05 8.48 -1.53
N PRO A 91 -1.69 9.10 -0.52
CA PRO A 91 -3.05 8.84 -0.04
C PRO A 91 -4.10 8.95 -1.15
N VAL A 92 -4.94 7.92 -1.29
CA VAL A 92 -5.82 7.80 -2.45
C VAL A 92 -6.88 8.91 -2.42
N GLN A 93 -7.16 9.47 -3.58
CA GLN A 93 -8.15 10.51 -3.76
C GLN A 93 -9.44 9.92 -4.35
N PRO A 94 -10.60 10.59 -4.22
CA PRO A 94 -11.84 10.15 -4.85
C PRO A 94 -11.66 9.92 -6.37
N GLY A 95 -12.15 8.78 -6.86
CA GLY A 95 -11.97 8.37 -8.27
C GLY A 95 -10.64 7.68 -8.57
N PHE A 96 -9.92 7.21 -7.55
CA PHE A 96 -8.74 6.36 -7.74
C PHE A 96 -9.13 5.00 -8.36
N ASP A 97 -8.77 4.81 -9.63
CA ASP A 97 -9.02 3.56 -10.38
C ASP A 97 -7.80 2.63 -10.43
N GLY A 98 -6.62 3.12 -10.03
CA GLY A 98 -5.38 2.34 -10.01
C GLY A 98 -4.13 3.21 -10.00
N PRO A 99 -2.98 2.61 -9.63
CA PRO A 99 -1.71 3.33 -9.57
C PRO A 99 -1.16 3.59 -10.97
N LEU A 100 -0.61 4.78 -11.19
CA LEU A 100 -0.09 5.18 -12.50
C LEU A 100 1.12 6.10 -12.34
N LEU A 101 2.17 5.81 -13.10
CA LEU A 101 3.25 6.77 -13.36
C LEU A 101 3.16 7.18 -14.82
N LEU A 102 2.99 8.48 -15.08
CA LEU A 102 2.79 9.01 -16.43
C LEU A 102 3.82 10.11 -16.72
N LEU A 103 4.64 9.89 -17.74
CA LEU A 103 5.61 10.87 -18.23
C LEU A 103 4.91 11.95 -19.07
N ARG A 104 5.30 13.20 -18.83
CA ARG A 104 4.84 14.36 -19.59
C ARG A 104 5.73 14.65 -20.81
N HIS A 105 5.31 15.61 -21.63
CA HIS A 105 6.04 16.15 -22.78
C HIS A 105 6.44 15.13 -23.86
N GLY A 106 5.56 14.16 -24.11
CA GLY A 106 5.78 13.15 -25.17
C GLY A 106 6.87 12.12 -24.86
N ARG A 107 7.45 12.14 -23.65
CA ARG A 107 8.39 11.12 -23.18
C ARG A 107 7.68 9.79 -22.94
N ARG A 108 8.44 8.71 -23.05
CA ARG A 108 7.92 7.33 -23.05
C ARG A 108 8.83 6.41 -22.26
N PHE A 109 8.23 5.46 -21.56
CA PHE A 109 8.96 4.33 -21.00
C PHE A 109 9.37 3.40 -22.16
N PRO A 110 10.68 3.17 -22.38
CA PRO A 110 11.15 2.35 -23.49
C PRO A 110 10.62 0.92 -23.37
N ARG A 111 10.35 0.27 -24.51
CA ARG A 111 9.84 -1.10 -24.50
C ARG A 111 10.92 -2.06 -23.95
N GLY A 112 10.59 -2.84 -22.94
CA GLY A 112 11.54 -3.77 -22.34
C GLY A 112 10.96 -4.49 -21.14
N ARG A 113 11.63 -5.58 -20.74
CA ARG A 113 11.26 -6.33 -19.54
C ARG A 113 12.05 -5.82 -18.34
N ALA A 114 11.37 -5.54 -17.23
CA ALA A 114 11.95 -5.12 -15.95
C ALA A 114 12.96 -3.96 -16.09
N ASN A 115 12.70 -3.05 -17.04
CA ASN A 115 13.61 -1.97 -17.46
C ASN A 115 13.21 -0.60 -16.92
N VAL A 116 12.05 -0.50 -16.25
CA VAL A 116 11.62 0.64 -15.46
C VAL A 116 11.80 0.29 -13.99
N GLU A 117 12.55 1.10 -13.26
CA GLU A 117 12.86 0.90 -11.84
C GLU A 117 12.22 2.03 -11.04
N ALA A 118 11.49 1.70 -9.99
CA ALA A 118 10.88 2.67 -9.09
C ALA A 118 11.17 2.29 -7.64
N ASP A 119 11.78 3.20 -6.89
CA ASP A 119 12.09 3.05 -5.48
C ASP A 119 11.33 4.10 -4.69
N GLY A 120 10.82 3.71 -3.52
CA GLY A 120 10.12 4.63 -2.64
C GLY A 120 9.20 3.94 -1.66
N LEU A 121 8.24 4.72 -1.18
CA LEU A 121 7.18 4.28 -0.28
C LEU A 121 5.92 4.01 -1.10
N PHE A 122 5.35 2.82 -0.92
CA PHE A 122 4.14 2.39 -1.63
C PHE A 122 3.10 1.91 -0.62
N GLY A 123 1.85 1.75 -1.06
CA GLY A 123 0.75 1.20 -0.27
C GLY A 123 -0.55 1.95 -0.51
N TYR A 124 -1.68 1.30 -0.28
CA TYR A 124 -2.99 1.95 -0.29
C TYR A 124 -3.25 2.59 1.06
N THR A 125 -3.14 3.91 1.12
CA THR A 125 -3.51 4.69 2.30
C THR A 125 -4.60 5.69 1.95
N GLU A 126 -5.36 6.12 2.95
CA GLU A 126 -6.31 7.23 2.82
C GLU A 126 -5.80 8.47 3.54
N GLU A 127 -6.36 9.62 3.18
CA GLU A 127 -5.96 10.89 3.76
C GLU A 127 -6.37 11.02 5.24
N ASP A 128 -5.42 11.43 6.07
CA ASP A 128 -5.62 11.75 7.49
C ASP A 128 -4.93 13.06 7.92
N GLY A 129 -4.45 13.84 6.93
CA GLY A 129 -3.65 15.03 7.14
C GLY A 129 -2.15 14.77 7.32
N SER A 130 -1.71 13.51 7.42
CA SER A 130 -0.29 13.16 7.40
C SER A 130 0.24 12.97 5.97
N PRO A 131 1.57 13.12 5.73
CA PRO A 131 2.15 12.96 4.39
C PRO A 131 1.97 11.57 3.77
N HIS A 132 1.84 10.53 4.60
CA HIS A 132 1.75 9.14 4.13
C HIS A 132 0.33 8.58 4.22
N GLY A 133 -0.60 9.34 4.80
CA GLY A 133 -1.94 8.86 5.11
C GLY A 133 -1.95 7.77 6.18
N ARG A 134 -3.11 7.16 6.34
CA ARG A 134 -3.34 6.03 7.25
C ARG A 134 -3.88 4.82 6.51
N THR A 135 -3.84 3.67 7.18
CA THR A 135 -4.67 2.52 6.82
C THR A 135 -6.14 2.94 6.72
N PRO A 136 -6.84 2.64 5.61
CA PRO A 136 -8.26 2.97 5.48
C PRO A 136 -9.09 2.42 6.64
N LEU A 137 -10.04 3.21 7.14
CA LEU A 137 -10.83 2.84 8.32
C LEU A 137 -11.62 1.54 8.10
N GLU A 138 -12.10 1.30 6.88
CA GLU A 138 -12.79 0.07 6.50
C GLU A 138 -11.86 -1.14 6.55
N ILE A 139 -10.59 -0.97 6.15
CA ILE A 139 -9.58 -2.03 6.22
C ILE A 139 -9.19 -2.31 7.67
N ARG A 140 -9.02 -1.26 8.49
CA ARG A 140 -8.82 -1.42 9.94
C ARG A 140 -9.98 -2.21 10.55
N ARG A 141 -11.22 -1.83 10.25
CA ARG A 141 -12.42 -2.50 10.75
C ARG A 141 -12.51 -3.95 10.26
N ALA A 142 -12.22 -4.20 8.98
CA ALA A 142 -12.19 -5.55 8.43
C ALA A 142 -11.14 -6.42 9.13
N CYS A 143 -9.95 -5.86 9.40
CA CYS A 143 -8.91 -6.54 10.17
C CYS A 143 -9.40 -6.91 11.56
N MET A 144 -10.04 -5.98 12.28
CA MET A 144 -10.62 -6.23 13.61
C MET A 144 -11.68 -7.33 13.57
N LEU A 145 -12.60 -7.29 12.60
CA LEU A 145 -13.64 -8.31 12.44
C LEU A 145 -13.06 -9.70 12.15
N LEU A 146 -11.99 -9.78 11.34
CA LEU A 146 -11.26 -11.04 11.12
C LEU A 146 -10.66 -11.55 12.43
N VAL A 147 -10.00 -10.69 13.21
CA VAL A 147 -9.45 -11.07 14.53
C VAL A 147 -10.55 -11.59 15.44
N LEU A 148 -11.66 -10.87 15.57
CA LEU A 148 -12.80 -11.28 16.38
C LEU A 148 -13.39 -12.61 15.91
N ARG A 149 -13.36 -12.90 14.61
CA ARG A 149 -13.80 -14.19 14.05
C ARG A 149 -12.85 -15.34 14.34
N MET A 150 -11.57 -15.06 14.56
CA MET A 150 -10.52 -16.05 14.89
C MET A 150 -10.42 -16.31 16.40
N LEU A 151 -10.89 -15.40 17.26
CA LEU A 151 -10.94 -15.60 18.72
C LEU A 151 -11.68 -16.86 19.19
N PRO A 152 -12.85 -17.26 18.63
CA PRO A 152 -13.61 -18.44 19.05
C PRO A 152 -12.91 -19.77 18.72
N GLY A 153 -11.77 -19.74 18.03
CA GLY A 153 -11.00 -20.93 17.65
C GLY A 153 -10.27 -21.63 18.80
N LEU A 154 -10.73 -21.50 20.05
CA LEU A 154 -10.23 -22.28 21.20
C LEU A 154 -11.39 -22.62 22.15
N GLY A 155 -12.07 -23.71 21.81
CA GLY A 155 -12.83 -24.57 22.70
C GLY A 155 -12.54 -26.00 22.28
#